data_AF-A0A957FH24-F1
#
_entry.id   AF-A0A957FH24-F1
#
_cell.length_a   1.000
_cell.length_b   1.000
_cell.length_c   1.000
_cell.angle_alpha   90.00
_cell.angle_beta   90.00
_cell.angle_gamma   90.00
#
_symmetry.space_group_name_H-M   'P 1'
#
loop_
_entity.id
_entity.type
_entity.pdbx_description
1 polymer ?
#
loop_
_entity_poly.entity_id
_entity_poly.type
_entity_poly.pdbx_seq_one_letter_code
_entity_poly.pdbx_strand_id
1 'polypeptide(L)'
;ISPELLYVRDEAVALLSVKYESLAEADEAFATLPDFYAENYPDLYEAQQDAIQETVGVLQDMYVQMVFPEQELDWETHPDNLGHKNSPGCFRCHDGKHLTGTEEAIRLECNLCHSVPVTADNSLVANIEIAQGPEPTSHTHNSWIALHGRSIDSSCASCHTPADSSVDYTQLEGKPPADGSFCGNVACHANEWVYAGFDDPALEPVLARQLYILLNTSPYLLDGVPRTYEGTFKAMFDGRCTFCHSGPQAEAGLDLSSYESAMRGSDDGPVIIAGDAETSLLVQRQSGPIEHFGQLLAEELTAVKEWIAAGAPEK
;
A
#
# COMPACT_ATOMS: atom_id res chain seq x y z
N ILE A 1 30.60 27.49 8.71
CA ILE A 1 31.01 26.85 7.43
C ILE A 1 30.57 27.73 6.27
N SER A 2 31.52 28.21 5.48
CA SER A 2 31.27 29.09 4.31
C SER A 2 30.60 28.30 3.16
N PRO A 3 29.50 28.80 2.56
CA PRO A 3 28.87 28.15 1.40
C PRO A 3 29.70 28.28 0.11
N GLU A 4 30.76 29.09 0.12
CA GLU A 4 31.64 29.32 -1.03
C GLU A 4 32.76 28.26 -1.14
N LEU A 5 32.94 27.44 -0.11
CA LEU A 5 33.86 26.31 -0.15
C LEU A 5 33.25 25.18 -0.98
N LEU A 6 33.82 24.94 -2.15
CA LEU A 6 33.35 23.89 -3.05
C LEU A 6 33.42 22.52 -2.36
N TYR A 7 32.38 21.70 -2.51
CA TYR A 7 32.24 20.36 -1.90
C TYR A 7 32.29 20.28 -0.37
N VAL A 8 32.31 21.42 0.35
CA VAL A 8 32.46 21.41 1.81
C VAL A 8 31.41 20.60 2.53
N ARG A 9 30.18 20.59 2.00
CA ARG A 9 29.07 19.81 2.57
C ARG A 9 29.31 18.32 2.43
N ASP A 10 29.77 17.87 1.27
CA ASP A 10 29.95 16.45 0.98
C ASP A 10 31.10 15.90 1.82
N GLU A 11 32.23 16.61 1.88
CA GLU A 11 33.39 16.24 2.71
C GLU A 11 33.06 16.29 4.20
N ALA A 12 32.35 17.33 4.67
CA ALA A 12 31.90 17.43 6.06
C ALA A 12 31.01 16.25 6.47
N VAL A 13 30.03 15.88 5.63
CA VAL A 13 29.16 14.73 5.91
C VAL A 13 29.97 13.44 5.88
N ALA A 14 30.87 13.26 4.92
CA ALA A 14 31.71 12.07 4.84
C ALA A 14 32.55 11.88 6.12
N LEU A 15 33.19 12.95 6.62
CA LEU A 15 33.94 12.92 7.87
C LEU A 15 33.04 12.65 9.09
N LEU A 16 31.92 13.36 9.23
CA LEU A 16 30.99 13.21 10.36
C LEU A 16 30.28 11.85 10.40
N SER A 17 30.19 11.14 9.28
CA SER A 17 29.58 9.81 9.17
C SER A 17 30.52 8.65 9.52
N VAL A 18 31.81 8.89 9.75
CA VAL A 18 32.74 7.83 10.15
C VAL A 18 32.55 7.49 11.63
N LYS A 19 32.52 6.18 11.92
CA LYS A 19 32.55 5.66 13.29
C LYS A 19 33.99 5.59 13.78
N TYR A 20 34.43 6.62 14.50
CA TYR A 20 35.74 6.66 15.16
C TYR A 20 35.69 5.97 16.52
N GLU A 21 36.80 5.39 16.96
CA GLU A 21 36.92 4.72 18.27
C GLU A 21 37.03 5.72 19.42
N SER A 22 37.43 6.96 19.13
CA SER A 22 37.54 8.04 20.12
C SER A 22 37.38 9.43 19.51
N LEU A 23 37.07 10.42 20.37
CA LEU A 23 37.02 11.82 19.96
C LEU A 23 38.38 12.32 19.43
N ALA A 24 39.49 11.82 19.98
CA ALA A 24 40.83 12.19 19.52
C ALA A 24 41.12 11.72 18.09
N GLU A 25 40.65 10.52 17.73
CA GLU A 25 40.77 9.99 16.37
C GLU A 25 39.92 10.80 15.38
N ALA A 26 38.70 11.18 15.78
CA ALA A 26 37.84 12.06 14.97
C ALA A 26 38.49 13.43 14.75
N ASP A 27 39.07 14.03 15.79
CA ASP A 27 39.76 15.32 15.71
C ASP A 27 40.94 15.28 14.72
N GLU A 28 41.76 14.22 14.78
CA GLU A 28 42.87 14.00 13.84
C GLU A 28 42.37 13.82 12.41
N ALA A 29 41.26 13.09 12.21
CA ALA A 29 40.68 12.91 10.89
C ALA A 29 40.15 14.22 10.31
N PHE A 30 39.45 15.04 11.09
CA PHE A 30 38.91 16.32 10.61
C PHE A 30 40.02 17.32 10.26
N ALA A 31 41.16 17.24 10.95
CA ALA A 31 42.33 18.07 10.66
C ALA A 31 42.96 17.79 9.27
N THR A 32 42.53 16.75 8.56
CA THR A 32 42.97 16.44 7.18
C THR A 32 42.16 17.16 6.10
N LEU A 33 41.02 17.79 6.43
CA LEU A 33 40.21 18.55 5.46
C LEU A 33 41.02 19.62 4.68
N PRO A 34 41.99 20.35 5.29
CA PRO A 34 42.87 21.24 4.55
C PRO A 34 43.69 20.55 3.46
N ASP A 35 44.11 19.30 3.68
CA ASP A 35 44.90 18.54 2.70
C ASP A 35 44.06 18.22 1.45
N PHE A 36 42.79 17.85 1.63
CA PHE A 36 41.85 17.69 0.52
C PHE A 36 41.78 18.94 -0.36
N TYR A 37 41.66 20.13 0.26
CA TYR A 37 41.61 21.38 -0.49
C TYR A 37 42.96 21.74 -1.11
N ALA A 38 44.07 21.52 -0.42
CA ALA A 38 45.40 21.79 -0.96
C ALA A 38 45.71 20.92 -2.19
N GLU A 39 45.27 19.66 -2.18
CA GLU A 39 45.51 18.72 -3.28
C GLU A 39 44.56 18.93 -4.47
N ASN A 40 43.26 19.14 -4.21
CA ASN A 40 42.23 19.15 -5.25
C ASN A 40 41.86 20.57 -5.72
N TYR A 41 42.02 21.59 -4.87
CA TYR A 41 41.61 22.97 -5.13
C TYR A 41 42.64 24.00 -4.61
N PRO A 42 43.90 23.97 -5.08
CA PRO A 42 44.99 24.77 -4.53
C PRO A 42 44.72 26.28 -4.54
N ASP A 43 44.10 26.81 -5.59
CA ASP A 43 43.75 28.24 -5.67
C ASP A 43 42.70 28.63 -4.61
N LEU A 44 41.73 27.74 -4.33
CA LEU A 44 40.72 27.95 -3.29
C LEU A 44 41.34 27.81 -1.90
N TYR A 45 42.23 26.84 -1.73
CA TYR A 45 42.98 26.64 -0.49
C TYR A 45 43.77 27.89 -0.13
N GLU A 46 44.57 28.44 -1.04
CA GLU A 46 45.34 29.66 -0.80
C GLU A 46 44.45 30.87 -0.50
N ALA A 47 43.31 30.99 -1.18
CA ALA A 47 42.41 32.13 -1.03
C ALA A 47 41.55 32.09 0.26
N GLN A 48 41.26 30.89 0.80
CA GLN A 48 40.26 30.71 1.87
C GLN A 48 40.75 29.84 3.05
N GLN A 49 42.05 29.86 3.35
CA GLN A 49 42.64 29.07 4.46
C GLN A 49 41.89 29.22 5.78
N ASP A 50 41.54 30.46 6.15
CA ASP A 50 40.83 30.75 7.40
C ASP A 50 39.45 30.09 7.44
N ALA A 51 38.70 30.10 6.33
CA ALA A 51 37.38 29.48 6.25
C ALA A 51 37.44 27.95 6.28
N ILE A 52 38.50 27.36 5.71
CA ILE A 52 38.75 25.92 5.77
C ILE A 52 39.08 25.51 7.21
N GLN A 53 39.96 26.25 7.89
CA GLN A 53 40.30 25.98 9.29
C GLN A 53 39.12 26.22 10.24
N GLU A 54 38.32 27.26 10.01
CA GLU A 54 37.06 27.47 10.74
C GLU A 54 36.12 26.27 10.56
N THR A 55 36.05 25.71 9.34
CA THR A 55 35.23 24.52 9.07
C THR A 55 35.71 23.32 9.88
N VAL A 56 37.03 23.05 9.95
CA VAL A 56 37.58 21.98 10.80
C VAL A 56 37.13 22.14 12.26
N GLY A 57 37.28 23.33 12.83
CA GLY A 57 36.86 23.60 14.21
C GLY A 57 35.37 23.39 14.43
N VAL A 58 34.53 23.82 13.48
CA VAL A 58 33.08 23.58 13.55
C VAL A 58 32.76 22.08 13.49
N LEU A 59 33.44 21.29 12.66
CA LEU A 59 33.20 19.84 12.59
C LEU A 59 33.59 19.12 13.88
N GLN A 60 34.74 19.50 14.47
CA GLN A 60 35.20 18.98 15.77
C GLN A 60 34.17 19.31 16.87
N ASP A 61 33.76 20.58 16.97
CA ASP A 61 32.76 21.03 17.95
C ASP A 61 31.42 20.30 17.78
N MET A 62 30.98 20.10 16.52
CA MET A 62 29.76 19.36 16.21
C MET A 62 29.85 17.90 16.65
N TYR A 63 30.96 17.22 16.35
CA TYR A 63 31.12 15.80 16.65
C TYR A 63 31.09 15.52 18.15
N VAL A 64 31.76 16.34 18.96
CA VAL A 64 31.75 16.21 20.43
C VAL A 64 30.34 16.39 21.03
N GLN A 65 29.45 17.14 20.37
CA GLN A 65 28.07 17.34 20.83
C GLN A 65 27.11 16.24 20.37
N MET A 66 27.48 15.49 19.33
CA MET A 66 26.58 14.54 18.67
C MET A 66 26.99 13.07 18.88
N VAL A 67 28.26 12.80 19.16
CA VAL A 67 28.82 11.44 19.25
C VAL A 67 29.50 11.21 20.59
N PHE A 68 29.09 10.13 21.26
CA PHE A 68 29.55 9.69 22.57
C PHE A 68 30.03 8.24 22.46
N PRO A 69 31.30 7.99 22.05
CA PRO A 69 31.78 6.65 21.74
C PRO A 69 31.65 5.66 22.90
N GLU A 70 31.93 6.09 24.13
CA GLU A 70 31.84 5.23 25.33
C GLU A 70 30.41 4.79 25.64
N GLN A 71 29.41 5.61 25.30
CA GLN A 71 28.00 5.31 25.51
C GLN A 71 27.37 4.62 24.30
N GLU A 72 28.14 4.40 23.22
CA GLU A 72 27.65 3.90 21.93
C GLU A 72 26.47 4.74 21.40
N LEU A 73 26.54 6.07 21.59
CA LEU A 73 25.53 7.01 21.13
C LEU A 73 26.08 7.91 20.03
N ASP A 74 25.34 8.04 18.95
CA ASP A 74 25.58 8.96 17.85
C ASP A 74 24.26 9.50 17.28
N TRP A 75 24.36 10.25 16.19
CA TRP A 75 23.20 10.83 15.49
C TRP A 75 22.35 9.79 14.73
N GLU A 76 22.81 8.54 14.59
CA GLU A 76 22.03 7.42 14.02
C GLU A 76 21.31 6.59 15.09
N THR A 77 21.77 6.66 16.35
CA THR A 77 21.29 5.81 17.44
C THR A 77 19.81 6.03 17.78
N HIS A 78 19.31 7.27 17.65
CA HIS A 78 17.92 7.63 17.93
C HIS A 78 17.23 8.17 16.67
N PRO A 79 16.85 7.30 15.72
CA PRO A 79 16.29 7.75 14.46
C PRO A 79 14.96 8.49 14.68
N ASP A 80 14.77 9.59 13.95
CA ASP A 80 13.46 10.23 13.84
C ASP A 80 12.53 9.35 13.00
N ASN A 81 11.42 8.92 13.59
CA ASN A 81 10.42 8.04 12.97
C ASN A 81 9.16 8.80 12.53
N LEU A 82 9.22 10.12 12.44
CA LEU A 82 8.12 10.94 11.92
C LEU A 82 7.82 10.65 10.43
N GLY A 83 8.79 10.08 9.71
CA GLY A 83 8.61 9.62 8.34
C GLY A 83 9.45 8.39 8.04
N HIS A 84 9.38 7.93 6.80
CA HIS A 84 10.01 6.68 6.36
C HIS A 84 11.12 6.91 5.30
N LYS A 85 11.70 8.11 5.24
CA LYS A 85 12.71 8.47 4.23
C LYS A 85 14.12 8.03 4.64
N ASN A 86 14.50 8.31 5.88
CA ASN A 86 15.83 8.03 6.42
C ASN A 86 15.80 6.99 7.55
N SER A 87 14.61 6.54 7.94
CA SER A 87 14.40 5.55 8.99
C SER A 87 13.14 4.73 8.67
N PRO A 88 12.89 3.60 9.35
CA PRO A 88 11.69 2.81 9.12
C PRO A 88 10.38 3.53 9.44
N GLY A 89 10.40 4.60 10.25
CA GLY A 89 9.18 5.33 10.60
C GLY A 89 8.13 4.41 11.22
N CYS A 90 6.90 4.49 10.71
CA CYS A 90 5.79 3.60 11.06
C CYS A 90 6.00 2.15 10.60
N PHE A 91 6.77 1.91 9.53
CA PHE A 91 6.99 0.58 8.99
C PHE A 91 7.76 -0.34 9.96
N ARG A 92 8.37 0.20 11.01
CA ARG A 92 8.92 -0.60 12.13
C ARG A 92 7.94 -1.61 12.73
N CYS A 93 6.63 -1.37 12.60
CA CYS A 93 5.58 -2.29 13.05
C CYS A 93 4.62 -2.69 11.92
N HIS A 94 4.53 -1.87 10.88
CA HIS A 94 3.63 -2.11 9.74
C HIS A 94 4.34 -2.80 8.57
N ASP A 95 5.47 -3.48 8.79
CA ASP A 95 6.30 -4.14 7.75
C ASP A 95 5.73 -5.47 7.23
N GLY A 96 4.54 -5.87 7.65
CA GLY A 96 3.98 -7.18 7.33
C GLY A 96 4.58 -8.35 8.13
N LYS A 97 5.61 -8.13 8.97
CA LYS A 97 6.31 -9.17 9.73
C LYS A 97 5.76 -9.35 11.15
N HIS A 98 5.04 -8.35 11.65
CA HIS A 98 4.39 -8.39 12.95
C HIS A 98 3.03 -9.06 12.82
N LEU A 99 3.00 -10.37 13.07
CA LEU A 99 1.86 -11.22 12.81
C LEU A 99 1.14 -11.66 14.09
N THR A 100 -0.18 -11.76 14.03
CA THR A 100 -0.99 -12.45 15.04
C THR A 100 -0.77 -13.97 14.98
N GLY A 101 -1.33 -14.72 15.93
CA GLY A 101 -1.32 -16.19 15.90
C GLY A 101 -2.07 -16.80 14.71
N THR A 102 -2.91 -16.02 14.02
CA THR A 102 -3.62 -16.38 12.79
C THR A 102 -2.89 -15.90 11.52
N GLU A 103 -1.66 -15.38 11.66
CA GLU A 103 -0.83 -14.83 10.58
C GLU A 103 -1.44 -13.60 9.90
N GLU A 104 -2.16 -12.77 10.66
CA GLU A 104 -2.63 -11.46 10.21
C GLU A 104 -1.59 -10.38 10.55
N ALA A 105 -1.23 -9.57 9.56
CA ALA A 105 -0.33 -8.44 9.75
C ALA A 105 -1.05 -7.19 10.26
N ILE A 106 -0.28 -6.26 10.82
CA ILE A 106 -0.76 -4.89 11.01
C ILE A 106 -0.89 -4.23 9.62
N ARG A 107 -2.07 -3.68 9.34
CA ARG A 107 -2.45 -3.07 8.06
C ARG A 107 -1.39 -2.06 7.56
N LEU A 108 -0.93 -2.17 6.32
CA LEU A 108 0.17 -1.37 5.74
C LEU A 108 -0.31 -0.45 4.61
N GLU A 109 -1.31 0.39 4.85
CA GLU A 109 -1.72 1.40 3.88
C GLU A 109 -1.14 2.75 4.26
N CYS A 110 -0.56 3.44 3.28
CA CYS A 110 0.08 4.74 3.49
C CYS A 110 -0.89 5.79 4.06
N ASN A 111 -2.20 5.63 3.77
CA ASN A 111 -3.26 6.53 4.25
C ASN A 111 -3.60 6.38 5.74
N LEU A 112 -3.11 5.34 6.42
CA LEU A 112 -3.32 5.16 7.85
C LEU A 112 -2.56 6.20 8.68
N CYS A 113 -1.40 6.63 8.17
CA CYS A 113 -0.48 7.49 8.91
C CYS A 113 -0.54 8.94 8.42
N HIS A 114 -0.70 9.15 7.12
CA HIS A 114 -0.77 10.49 6.54
C HIS A 114 -1.59 10.50 5.25
N SER A 115 -2.01 11.70 4.84
CA SER A 115 -2.58 11.90 3.52
C SER A 115 -1.51 11.70 2.45
N VAL A 116 -1.78 10.87 1.45
CA VAL A 116 -0.85 10.62 0.34
C VAL A 116 -0.99 11.77 -0.67
N PRO A 117 0.11 12.42 -1.08
CA PRO A 117 0.06 13.46 -2.11
C PRO A 117 -0.44 12.89 -3.43
N VAL A 118 -1.27 13.66 -4.14
CA VAL A 118 -1.72 13.29 -5.48
C VAL A 118 -0.94 14.05 -6.54
N THR A 119 -0.83 13.46 -7.72
CA THR A 119 -0.24 14.12 -8.89
C THR A 119 -1.33 14.78 -9.71
N ALA A 120 -1.21 16.09 -9.95
CA ALA A 120 -2.05 16.82 -10.90
C ALA A 120 -1.14 17.55 -11.91
N ASP A 121 -1.44 17.44 -13.21
CA ASP A 121 -0.67 18.08 -14.29
C ASP A 121 0.86 17.82 -14.22
N ASN A 122 1.27 16.58 -13.95
CA ASN A 122 2.68 16.19 -13.73
C ASN A 122 3.40 16.93 -12.57
N SER A 123 2.64 17.57 -11.68
CA SER A 123 3.14 18.21 -10.47
C SER A 123 2.57 17.55 -9.21
N LEU A 124 3.37 17.47 -8.15
CA LEU A 124 2.89 17.04 -6.84
C LEU A 124 2.03 18.16 -6.26
N VAL A 125 0.74 17.89 -6.09
CA VAL A 125 -0.16 18.82 -5.40
C VAL A 125 -0.44 18.30 -4.00
N ALA A 126 -0.37 19.19 -3.02
CA ALA A 126 -0.74 18.89 -1.63
C ALA A 126 -2.27 18.92 -1.45
N ASN A 127 -2.99 18.16 -2.27
CA ASN A 127 -4.41 17.90 -2.09
C ASN A 127 -4.57 16.54 -1.41
N ILE A 128 -5.31 16.54 -0.31
CA ILE A 128 -5.68 15.32 0.40
C ILE A 128 -6.81 14.67 -0.39
N GLU A 129 -6.53 13.56 -1.07
CA GLU A 129 -7.59 12.71 -1.59
C GLU A 129 -8.11 11.84 -0.44
N ILE A 130 -9.36 12.06 -0.06
CA ILE A 130 -10.12 11.17 0.81
C ILE A 130 -10.60 10.04 -0.10
N ALA A 131 -10.48 8.78 0.34
CA ALA A 131 -10.96 7.61 -0.40
C ALA A 131 -12.33 7.90 -1.04
N GLN A 132 -12.36 7.88 -2.37
CA GLN A 132 -13.58 8.16 -3.13
C GLN A 132 -14.25 6.83 -3.46
N GLY A 133 -15.41 6.59 -2.84
CA GLY A 133 -16.22 5.40 -3.09
C GLY A 133 -15.91 4.22 -2.17
N PRO A 134 -16.68 3.13 -2.28
CA PRO A 134 -16.49 1.95 -1.46
C PRO A 134 -15.28 1.14 -1.91
N GLU A 135 -14.44 0.81 -0.95
CA GLU A 135 -13.34 -0.15 -1.10
C GLU A 135 -13.92 -1.56 -1.23
N PRO A 136 -13.57 -2.33 -2.29
CA PRO A 136 -13.90 -3.75 -2.34
C PRO A 136 -13.36 -4.48 -1.10
N THR A 137 -13.96 -5.60 -0.69
CA THR A 137 -13.47 -6.33 0.49
C THR A 137 -12.01 -6.74 0.38
N SER A 138 -11.49 -6.97 -0.83
CA SER A 138 -10.07 -7.22 -1.05
C SER A 138 -9.17 -6.08 -0.55
N HIS A 139 -9.61 -4.83 -0.67
CA HIS A 139 -8.88 -3.64 -0.23
C HIS A 139 -8.85 -3.46 1.29
N THR A 140 -9.75 -4.13 2.00
CA THR A 140 -9.77 -4.16 3.48
C THR A 140 -8.85 -5.24 4.07
N HIS A 141 -8.27 -6.09 3.23
CA HIS A 141 -7.34 -7.12 3.67
C HIS A 141 -6.04 -6.50 4.21
N ASN A 142 -5.55 -6.95 5.37
CA ASN A 142 -4.43 -6.28 6.06
C ASN A 142 -3.14 -6.17 5.26
N SER A 143 -2.90 -7.13 4.36
CA SER A 143 -1.73 -7.13 3.47
C SER A 143 -2.06 -6.74 2.03
N TRP A 144 -3.20 -6.07 1.80
CA TRP A 144 -3.67 -5.76 0.45
C TRP A 144 -2.59 -5.08 -0.38
N ILE A 145 -1.85 -4.12 0.16
CA ILE A 145 -0.79 -3.41 -0.59
C ILE A 145 0.29 -4.35 -1.16
N ALA A 146 0.61 -5.44 -0.46
CA ALA A 146 1.61 -6.43 -0.88
C ALA A 146 1.00 -7.51 -1.80
N LEU A 147 -0.31 -7.76 -1.64
CA LEU A 147 -1.05 -8.76 -2.42
C LEU A 147 -1.63 -8.20 -3.71
N HIS A 148 -1.89 -6.89 -3.77
CA HIS A 148 -2.63 -6.21 -4.82
C HIS A 148 -2.10 -6.60 -6.20
N GLY A 149 -0.80 -6.50 -6.44
CA GLY A 149 -0.16 -6.87 -7.71
C GLY A 149 -0.29 -8.35 -8.11
N ARG A 150 -0.70 -9.23 -7.20
CA ARG A 150 -0.84 -10.70 -7.40
C ARG A 150 -2.29 -11.17 -7.43
N SER A 151 -3.23 -10.28 -7.12
CA SER A 151 -4.66 -10.56 -7.03
C SER A 151 -5.49 -9.68 -7.97
N ILE A 152 -4.87 -9.16 -9.04
CA ILE A 152 -5.53 -8.38 -10.07
C ILE A 152 -6.08 -9.31 -11.15
N ASP A 153 -7.31 -9.05 -11.59
CA ASP A 153 -7.96 -9.68 -12.72
C ASP A 153 -8.66 -8.63 -13.60
N SER A 154 -9.43 -9.10 -14.59
CA SER A 154 -10.12 -8.24 -15.55
C SER A 154 -11.17 -7.32 -14.91
N SER A 155 -11.68 -7.66 -13.73
CA SER A 155 -12.71 -6.92 -13.03
C SER A 155 -12.19 -5.59 -12.45
N CYS A 156 -10.89 -5.54 -12.12
CA CYS A 156 -10.23 -4.38 -11.51
C CYS A 156 -10.24 -3.14 -12.42
N ALA A 157 -10.19 -3.34 -13.75
CA ALA A 157 -10.14 -2.27 -14.74
C ALA A 157 -11.36 -1.32 -14.70
N SER A 158 -12.47 -1.77 -14.10
CA SER A 158 -13.71 -0.99 -13.92
C SER A 158 -13.50 0.23 -13.02
N CYS A 159 -12.60 0.13 -12.04
CA CYS A 159 -12.22 1.23 -11.15
C CYS A 159 -10.80 1.76 -11.44
N HIS A 160 -9.92 0.86 -11.90
CA HIS A 160 -8.52 1.15 -12.24
C HIS A 160 -8.33 1.14 -13.76
N THR A 161 -8.84 2.16 -14.45
CA THR A 161 -8.65 2.25 -15.90
C THR A 161 -7.19 2.55 -16.20
N PRO A 162 -6.49 1.73 -17.01
CA PRO A 162 -5.09 1.97 -17.28
C PRO A 162 -4.97 3.23 -18.14
N ALA A 163 -3.97 4.05 -17.83
CA ALA A 163 -3.69 5.25 -18.63
C ALA A 163 -3.36 4.90 -20.10
N ASP A 164 -2.83 3.70 -20.34
CA ASP A 164 -2.64 3.10 -21.65
C ASP A 164 -3.65 1.96 -21.85
N SER A 165 -4.58 2.15 -22.79
CA SER A 165 -5.61 1.17 -23.16
C SER A 165 -5.08 -0.17 -23.70
N SER A 166 -3.77 -0.27 -23.98
CA SER A 166 -3.12 -1.51 -24.41
C SER A 166 -2.61 -2.38 -23.26
N VAL A 167 -2.63 -1.88 -22.02
CA VAL A 167 -2.24 -2.64 -20.83
C VAL A 167 -3.32 -3.68 -20.49
N ASP A 168 -2.92 -4.94 -20.47
CA ASP A 168 -3.74 -6.04 -19.97
C ASP A 168 -3.38 -6.32 -18.51
N TYR A 169 -4.26 -5.91 -17.59
CA TYR A 169 -4.10 -6.13 -16.15
C TYR A 169 -4.00 -7.62 -15.75
N THR A 170 -4.47 -8.54 -16.59
CA THR A 170 -4.41 -9.99 -16.32
C THR A 170 -3.06 -10.62 -16.66
N GLN A 171 -2.18 -9.88 -17.35
CA GLN A 171 -0.86 -10.36 -17.79
C GLN A 171 0.28 -9.47 -17.31
N LEU A 172 0.10 -8.79 -16.18
CA LEU A 172 1.14 -7.95 -15.61
C LEU A 172 2.30 -8.79 -15.07
N GLU A 173 3.50 -8.53 -15.57
CA GLU A 173 4.74 -9.00 -14.98
C GLU A 173 5.41 -7.85 -14.20
N GLY A 174 5.66 -8.06 -12.91
CA GLY A 174 6.34 -7.08 -12.06
C GLY A 174 5.41 -6.02 -11.47
N LYS A 175 5.87 -4.76 -11.42
CA LYS A 175 5.12 -3.66 -10.78
C LYS A 175 4.01 -3.18 -11.72
N PRO A 176 2.72 -3.19 -11.30
CA PRO A 176 1.63 -2.66 -12.12
C PRO A 176 1.90 -1.19 -12.49
N PRO A 177 1.54 -0.76 -13.72
CA PRO A 177 1.68 0.63 -14.12
C PRO A 177 0.86 1.52 -13.19
N ALA A 178 1.33 2.75 -13.00
CA ALA A 178 0.55 3.76 -12.31
C ALA A 178 -0.73 4.05 -13.12
N ASP A 179 -1.86 4.10 -12.43
CA ASP A 179 -3.18 4.40 -13.00
C ASP A 179 -3.69 5.78 -12.57
N GLY A 180 -2.91 6.51 -11.76
CA GLY A 180 -3.28 7.82 -11.23
C GLY A 180 -4.32 7.78 -10.11
N SER A 181 -4.77 6.58 -9.70
CA SER A 181 -5.58 6.41 -8.49
C SER A 181 -4.78 6.77 -7.25
N PHE A 182 -5.51 6.97 -6.14
CA PHE A 182 -4.92 7.26 -4.84
C PHE A 182 -3.73 6.33 -4.49
N CYS A 183 -3.95 5.01 -4.58
CA CYS A 183 -2.93 4.00 -4.32
C CYS A 183 -1.94 3.85 -5.50
N GLY A 184 -2.40 4.02 -6.74
CA GLY A 184 -1.65 3.79 -7.98
C GLY A 184 -0.97 5.01 -8.60
N ASN A 185 -0.76 6.10 -7.85
CA ASN A 185 -0.16 7.32 -8.39
C ASN A 185 1.36 7.17 -8.65
N VAL A 186 1.89 7.89 -9.64
CA VAL A 186 3.31 7.80 -10.04
C VAL A 186 4.28 8.23 -8.93
N ALA A 187 3.86 9.11 -8.03
CA ALA A 187 4.69 9.57 -6.91
C ALA A 187 4.93 8.49 -5.85
N CYS A 188 4.15 7.41 -5.85
CA CYS A 188 4.33 6.27 -4.95
C CYS A 188 4.77 5.02 -5.71
N HIS A 189 4.13 4.75 -6.85
CA HIS A 189 4.43 3.59 -7.70
C HIS A 189 5.73 3.70 -8.49
N ALA A 190 6.42 4.85 -8.54
CA ALA A 190 7.76 4.89 -9.14
C ALA A 190 8.91 4.69 -8.12
N ASN A 191 8.60 4.59 -6.81
CA ASN A 191 9.60 4.55 -5.76
C ASN A 191 9.88 3.14 -5.22
N GLU A 192 11.10 2.98 -4.70
CA GLU A 192 11.50 1.85 -3.86
C GLU A 192 11.14 2.12 -2.40
N TRP A 193 10.52 1.14 -1.75
CA TRP A 193 9.99 1.25 -0.39
C TRP A 193 10.83 0.41 0.57
N VAL A 194 12.08 0.84 0.79
CA VAL A 194 13.13 0.13 1.54
C VAL A 194 12.64 -0.46 2.87
N TYR A 195 11.78 0.25 3.59
CA TYR A 195 11.34 -0.14 4.92
C TYR A 195 9.97 -0.82 4.97
N ALA A 196 9.20 -0.81 3.88
CA ALA A 196 7.87 -1.40 3.84
C ALA A 196 7.90 -2.93 3.75
N GLY A 197 9.04 -3.52 3.39
CA GLY A 197 9.24 -4.97 3.36
C GLY A 197 8.60 -5.69 2.18
N PHE A 198 8.15 -4.97 1.14
CA PHE A 198 7.45 -5.58 -0.01
C PHE A 198 8.27 -6.64 -0.78
N ASP A 199 9.59 -6.58 -0.68
CA ASP A 199 10.55 -7.47 -1.33
C ASP A 199 11.25 -8.42 -0.35
N ASP A 200 10.82 -8.49 0.92
CA ASP A 200 11.44 -9.36 1.91
C ASP A 200 11.10 -10.85 1.65
N PRO A 201 12.11 -11.71 1.39
CA PRO A 201 11.87 -13.14 1.14
C PRO A 201 11.21 -13.88 2.31
N ALA A 202 11.39 -13.41 3.55
CA ALA A 202 10.78 -14.01 4.73
C ALA A 202 9.24 -13.86 4.74
N LEU A 203 8.69 -12.90 3.99
CA LEU A 203 7.25 -12.68 3.87
C LEU A 203 6.60 -13.57 2.79
N GLU A 204 7.37 -14.18 1.90
CA GLU A 204 6.83 -15.02 0.81
C GLU A 204 5.82 -16.09 1.29
N PRO A 205 6.10 -16.94 2.30
CA PRO A 205 5.14 -17.95 2.73
C PRO A 205 3.87 -17.36 3.36
N VAL A 206 4.01 -16.22 4.07
CA VAL A 206 2.89 -15.52 4.72
C VAL A 206 1.98 -14.91 3.66
N LEU A 207 2.56 -14.19 2.69
CA LEU A 207 1.83 -13.58 1.58
C LEU A 207 1.19 -14.64 0.68
N ALA A 208 1.86 -15.78 0.43
CA ALA A 208 1.29 -16.87 -0.34
C ALA A 208 0.04 -17.46 0.35
N ARG A 209 0.09 -17.67 1.67
CA ARG A 209 -1.06 -18.14 2.44
C ARG A 209 -2.19 -17.12 2.45
N GLN A 210 -1.87 -15.85 2.69
CA GLN A 210 -2.87 -14.78 2.70
C GLN A 210 -3.52 -14.59 1.33
N LEU A 211 -2.74 -14.67 0.24
CA LEU A 211 -3.27 -14.67 -1.12
C LEU A 211 -4.22 -15.84 -1.36
N TYR A 212 -3.84 -17.04 -0.89
CA TYR A 212 -4.71 -18.21 -0.99
C TYR A 212 -6.04 -17.98 -0.27
N ILE A 213 -6.01 -17.47 0.97
CA ILE A 213 -7.22 -17.15 1.75
C ILE A 213 -8.06 -16.11 1.01
N LEU A 214 -7.45 -15.02 0.55
CA LEU A 214 -8.14 -13.95 -0.16
C LEU A 214 -8.87 -14.46 -1.42
N LEU A 215 -8.25 -15.37 -2.17
CA LEU A 215 -8.79 -15.87 -3.43
C LEU A 215 -9.71 -17.09 -3.27
N ASN A 216 -9.72 -17.76 -2.11
CA ASN A 216 -10.41 -19.04 -1.94
C ASN A 216 -11.28 -19.15 -0.68
N THR A 217 -11.31 -18.12 0.17
CA THR A 217 -12.08 -18.14 1.42
C THR A 217 -13.00 -16.94 1.50
N SER A 218 -14.30 -17.21 1.52
CA SER A 218 -15.33 -16.20 1.65
C SER A 218 -15.36 -15.62 3.06
N PRO A 219 -15.33 -14.29 3.22
CA PRO A 219 -15.57 -13.66 4.51
C PRO A 219 -17.04 -13.74 4.95
N TYR A 220 -17.95 -14.17 4.07
CA TYR A 220 -19.40 -14.19 4.31
C TYR A 220 -19.94 -15.57 4.69
N LEU A 221 -19.25 -16.64 4.28
CA LEU A 221 -19.73 -18.02 4.48
C LEU A 221 -19.42 -18.58 5.88
N LEU A 222 -19.68 -17.81 6.93
CA LEU A 222 -19.36 -18.17 8.32
C LEU A 222 -20.05 -19.45 8.80
N ASP A 223 -19.31 -20.27 9.54
CA ASP A 223 -19.83 -21.51 10.15
C ASP A 223 -20.91 -21.22 11.19
N GLY A 224 -21.98 -22.02 11.17
CA GLY A 224 -23.10 -21.90 12.10
C GLY A 224 -24.07 -20.75 11.80
N VAL A 225 -23.81 -19.93 10.77
CA VAL A 225 -24.71 -18.87 10.33
C VAL A 225 -25.73 -19.44 9.33
N PRO A 226 -27.04 -19.18 9.50
CA PRO A 226 -28.07 -19.64 8.56
C PRO A 226 -27.81 -19.14 7.13
N ARG A 227 -27.95 -20.06 6.15
CA ARG A 227 -27.88 -19.75 4.71
C ARG A 227 -29.19 -19.15 4.21
N THR A 228 -29.55 -17.99 4.76
CA THR A 228 -30.73 -17.20 4.39
C THR A 228 -30.32 -15.80 3.97
N TYR A 229 -31.26 -15.03 3.41
CA TYR A 229 -30.95 -13.66 2.97
C TYR A 229 -30.42 -12.82 4.14
N GLU A 230 -31.15 -12.74 5.25
CA GLU A 230 -30.73 -11.97 6.42
C GLU A 230 -29.47 -12.54 7.09
N GLY A 231 -29.33 -13.87 7.11
CA GLY A 231 -28.23 -14.54 7.79
C GLY A 231 -26.89 -14.43 7.07
N THR A 232 -26.86 -14.64 5.75
CA THR A 232 -25.61 -14.76 4.97
C THR A 232 -25.57 -13.81 3.77
N PHE A 233 -26.58 -13.86 2.90
CA PHE A 233 -26.45 -13.28 1.55
C PHE A 233 -26.59 -11.76 1.53
N LYS A 234 -27.28 -11.15 2.51
CA LYS A 234 -27.34 -9.70 2.61
C LYS A 234 -25.95 -9.10 2.81
N ALA A 235 -25.15 -9.63 3.73
CA ALA A 235 -23.79 -9.15 3.96
C ALA A 235 -22.92 -9.30 2.71
N MET A 236 -23.08 -10.42 1.99
CA MET A 236 -22.38 -10.68 0.72
C MET A 236 -22.79 -9.67 -0.37
N PHE A 237 -24.08 -9.40 -0.54
CA PHE A 237 -24.57 -8.42 -1.52
C PHE A 237 -24.19 -7.00 -1.13
N ASP A 238 -24.28 -6.64 0.14
CA ASP A 238 -23.88 -5.32 0.65
C ASP A 238 -22.41 -5.05 0.31
N GLY A 239 -21.52 -6.01 0.59
CA GLY A 239 -20.09 -5.86 0.38
C GLY A 239 -19.59 -5.99 -1.08
N ARG A 240 -20.42 -6.46 -2.02
CA ARG A 240 -19.99 -6.69 -3.42
C ARG A 240 -20.89 -6.12 -4.51
N CYS A 241 -22.20 -6.06 -4.28
CA CYS A 241 -23.18 -5.84 -5.33
C CYS A 241 -23.91 -4.50 -5.19
N THR A 242 -24.25 -4.11 -3.95
CA THR A 242 -25.13 -2.95 -3.71
C THR A 242 -24.55 -1.62 -4.18
N PHE A 243 -23.23 -1.50 -4.34
CA PHE A 243 -22.64 -0.28 -4.89
C PHE A 243 -23.22 0.08 -6.26
N CYS A 244 -23.34 -0.90 -7.16
CA CYS A 244 -23.96 -0.69 -8.47
C CYS A 244 -25.44 -1.08 -8.49
N HIS A 245 -25.86 -1.99 -7.60
CA HIS A 245 -27.22 -2.53 -7.56
C HIS A 245 -27.96 -2.10 -6.28
N SER A 246 -28.04 -0.80 -6.03
CA SER A 246 -28.94 -0.22 -5.03
C SER A 246 -29.32 1.22 -5.35
N GLY A 247 -30.48 1.65 -4.84
CA GLY A 247 -30.92 3.03 -4.94
C GLY A 247 -31.31 3.49 -6.36
N PRO A 248 -31.50 4.82 -6.56
CA PRO A 248 -32.11 5.36 -7.77
C PRO A 248 -31.26 5.27 -9.05
N GLN A 249 -29.94 5.07 -8.91
CA GLN A 249 -28.99 4.97 -10.03
C GLN A 249 -28.52 3.53 -10.23
N ALA A 250 -29.26 2.56 -9.69
CA ALA A 250 -28.88 1.16 -9.80
C ALA A 250 -28.82 0.69 -11.25
N GLU A 251 -27.74 -0.02 -11.59
CA GLU A 251 -27.56 -0.63 -12.90
C GLU A 251 -28.71 -1.61 -13.19
N ALA A 252 -29.32 -1.45 -14.37
CA ALA A 252 -30.52 -2.17 -14.82
C ALA A 252 -31.73 -2.07 -13.85
N GLY A 253 -31.77 -1.06 -12.97
CA GLY A 253 -32.84 -0.91 -11.98
C GLY A 253 -32.87 -1.98 -10.88
N LEU A 254 -31.83 -2.82 -10.79
CA LEU A 254 -31.74 -3.90 -9.80
C LEU A 254 -31.32 -3.37 -8.43
N ASP A 255 -32.10 -3.66 -7.39
CA ASP A 255 -31.77 -3.28 -6.02
C ASP A 255 -31.64 -4.52 -5.12
N LEU A 256 -30.41 -4.80 -4.67
CA LEU A 256 -30.07 -5.94 -3.81
C LEU A 256 -29.96 -5.58 -2.32
N SER A 257 -30.28 -4.33 -1.93
CA SER A 257 -30.11 -3.84 -0.56
C SER A 257 -31.14 -4.39 0.44
N SER A 258 -32.24 -4.99 -0.04
CA SER A 258 -33.27 -5.65 0.77
C SER A 258 -33.78 -6.94 0.11
N TYR A 259 -34.38 -7.83 0.92
CA TYR A 259 -34.96 -9.07 0.41
C TYR A 259 -36.09 -8.80 -0.60
N GLU A 260 -37.00 -7.90 -0.24
CA GLU A 260 -38.14 -7.52 -1.09
C GLU A 260 -37.67 -6.99 -2.45
N SER A 261 -36.67 -6.11 -2.46
CA SER A 261 -36.13 -5.54 -3.70
C SER A 261 -35.36 -6.57 -4.52
N ALA A 262 -34.58 -7.45 -3.89
CA ALA A 262 -33.85 -8.51 -4.57
C ALA A 262 -34.78 -9.52 -5.26
N MET A 263 -35.88 -9.89 -4.60
CA MET A 263 -36.88 -10.82 -5.14
C MET A 263 -37.79 -10.17 -6.19
N ARG A 264 -37.96 -8.84 -6.14
CA ARG A 264 -38.67 -8.07 -7.18
C ARG A 264 -37.94 -8.13 -8.54
N GLY A 265 -36.60 -8.18 -8.52
CA GLY A 265 -35.78 -8.27 -9.74
C GLY A 265 -35.38 -6.91 -10.31
N SER A 266 -34.93 -6.92 -11.57
CA SER A 266 -34.46 -5.75 -12.33
C SER A 266 -35.55 -5.24 -13.27
N ASP A 267 -35.23 -4.21 -14.06
CA ASP A 267 -36.11 -3.70 -15.13
C ASP A 267 -36.41 -4.76 -16.20
N ASP A 268 -35.51 -5.74 -16.37
CA ASP A 268 -35.63 -6.84 -17.33
C ASP A 268 -36.33 -8.09 -16.75
N GLY A 269 -36.75 -8.04 -15.47
CA GLY A 269 -37.51 -9.10 -14.81
C GLY A 269 -36.78 -9.78 -13.65
N PRO A 270 -37.20 -10.99 -13.26
CA PRO A 270 -36.66 -11.67 -12.08
C PRO A 270 -35.16 -11.97 -12.20
N VAL A 271 -34.38 -11.51 -11.23
CA VAL A 271 -32.95 -11.83 -11.13
C VAL A 271 -32.70 -13.08 -10.28
N ILE A 272 -33.57 -13.30 -9.30
CA ILE A 272 -33.61 -14.49 -8.44
C ILE A 272 -34.97 -15.16 -8.60
N ILE A 273 -34.96 -16.44 -8.99
CA ILE A 273 -36.15 -17.26 -9.14
C ILE A 273 -36.10 -18.32 -8.04
N ALA A 274 -36.89 -18.13 -6.98
CA ALA A 274 -36.94 -19.06 -5.85
C ALA A 274 -37.26 -20.49 -6.33
N GLY A 275 -36.41 -21.44 -5.95
CA GLY A 275 -36.48 -22.85 -6.35
C GLY A 275 -35.83 -23.19 -7.69
N ASP A 276 -35.37 -22.20 -8.47
CA ASP A 276 -34.75 -22.40 -9.78
C ASP A 276 -33.46 -21.59 -9.94
N ALA A 277 -32.37 -22.16 -9.41
CA ALA A 277 -31.05 -21.56 -9.46
C ALA A 277 -30.49 -21.44 -10.89
N GLU A 278 -30.75 -22.42 -11.76
CA GLU A 278 -30.17 -22.46 -13.11
C GLU A 278 -30.79 -21.40 -14.04
N THR A 279 -32.09 -21.12 -13.87
CA THR A 279 -32.77 -20.07 -14.63
C THR A 279 -32.59 -18.68 -14.01
N SER A 280 -32.10 -18.58 -12.76
CA SER A 280 -31.86 -17.29 -12.10
C SER A 280 -30.73 -16.51 -12.77
N LEU A 281 -31.02 -15.28 -13.21
CA LEU A 281 -30.05 -14.43 -13.92
C LEU A 281 -28.81 -14.14 -13.07
N LEU A 282 -28.95 -14.01 -11.74
CA LEU A 282 -27.82 -13.87 -10.82
C LEU A 282 -26.78 -14.98 -11.04
N VAL A 283 -27.24 -16.23 -11.08
CA VAL A 283 -26.38 -17.42 -11.25
C VAL A 283 -25.78 -17.47 -12.64
N GLN A 284 -26.57 -17.16 -13.68
CA GLN A 284 -26.10 -17.15 -15.06
C GLN A 284 -25.01 -16.08 -15.28
N ARG A 285 -25.18 -14.88 -14.72
CA ARG A 285 -24.20 -13.80 -14.83
C ARG A 285 -22.90 -14.16 -14.14
N GLN A 286 -22.97 -14.76 -12.95
CA GLN A 286 -21.82 -15.16 -12.13
C GLN A 286 -21.13 -16.43 -12.63
N SER A 287 -21.80 -17.25 -13.44
CA SER A 287 -21.21 -18.45 -14.09
C SER A 287 -20.75 -18.18 -15.52
N GLY A 288 -20.92 -16.96 -16.02
CA GLY A 288 -20.63 -16.59 -17.41
C GLY A 288 -19.12 -16.50 -17.69
N PRO A 289 -18.73 -16.49 -18.98
CA PRO A 289 -17.32 -16.41 -19.38
C PRO A 289 -16.68 -15.04 -19.16
N ILE A 290 -17.49 -14.02 -18.85
CA ILE A 290 -17.04 -12.65 -18.55
C ILE A 290 -17.28 -12.41 -17.07
N GLU A 291 -16.20 -12.33 -16.30
CA GLU A 291 -16.25 -12.07 -14.87
C GLU A 291 -16.96 -10.74 -14.57
N HIS A 292 -17.69 -10.72 -13.46
CA HIS A 292 -18.37 -9.53 -12.97
C HIS A 292 -17.47 -8.77 -11.98
N PHE A 293 -17.66 -7.45 -11.80
CA PHE A 293 -16.94 -6.70 -10.76
C PHE A 293 -17.10 -7.34 -9.36
N GLY A 294 -18.34 -7.59 -8.96
CA GLY A 294 -18.65 -8.39 -7.77
C GLY A 294 -18.66 -9.89 -8.06
N GLN A 295 -17.61 -10.43 -8.70
CA GLN A 295 -17.51 -11.87 -9.00
C GLN A 295 -17.54 -12.66 -7.69
N LEU A 296 -18.37 -13.69 -7.62
CA LEU A 296 -18.42 -14.60 -6.48
C LEU A 296 -17.30 -15.63 -6.56
N LEU A 297 -16.76 -15.99 -5.39
CA LEU A 297 -15.91 -17.18 -5.26
C LEU A 297 -16.71 -18.44 -5.59
N ALA A 298 -16.03 -19.51 -5.97
CA ALA A 298 -16.67 -20.77 -6.33
C ALA A 298 -17.59 -21.32 -5.23
N GLU A 299 -17.18 -21.22 -3.97
CA GLU A 299 -17.98 -21.64 -2.81
C GLU A 299 -19.17 -20.71 -2.55
N GLU A 300 -19.01 -19.39 -2.78
CA GLU A 300 -20.08 -18.40 -2.64
C GLU A 300 -21.16 -18.63 -3.69
N LEU A 301 -20.76 -18.86 -4.95
CA LEU A 301 -21.68 -19.19 -6.03
C LEU A 301 -22.42 -20.51 -5.76
N THR A 302 -21.72 -21.51 -5.22
CA THR A 302 -22.34 -22.77 -4.79
C THR A 302 -23.39 -22.51 -3.70
N ALA A 303 -23.04 -21.74 -2.66
CA ALA A 303 -23.96 -21.41 -1.58
C ALA A 303 -25.18 -20.61 -2.07
N VAL A 304 -24.98 -19.66 -2.99
CA VAL A 304 -26.08 -18.91 -3.62
C VAL A 304 -27.01 -19.84 -4.41
N LYS A 305 -26.46 -20.77 -5.20
CA LYS A 305 -27.27 -21.76 -5.93
C LYS A 305 -28.11 -22.63 -4.98
N GLU A 306 -27.50 -23.11 -3.90
CA GLU A 306 -28.19 -23.92 -2.88
C GLU A 306 -29.30 -23.13 -2.16
N TRP A 307 -29.03 -21.87 -1.79
CA TRP A 307 -30.02 -20.99 -1.19
C TRP A 307 -31.20 -20.72 -2.12
N ILE A 308 -30.94 -20.42 -3.40
CA ILE A 308 -32.01 -20.23 -4.38
C ILE A 308 -32.81 -21.51 -4.56
N ALA A 309 -32.15 -22.66 -4.71
CA ALA A 309 -32.81 -23.96 -4.84
C ALA A 309 -33.68 -24.32 -3.61
N ALA A 310 -33.29 -23.88 -2.41
CA ALA A 310 -34.07 -24.01 -1.19
C ALA A 310 -35.28 -23.05 -1.09
N GLY A 311 -35.56 -22.28 -2.14
CA GLY A 311 -36.66 -21.33 -2.20
C GLY A 311 -36.28 -19.91 -1.83
N ALA A 312 -34.97 -19.59 -1.82
CA ALA A 312 -34.44 -18.28 -1.43
C ALA A 312 -35.04 -17.74 -0.12
N PRO A 313 -34.96 -18.48 1.01
CA PRO A 313 -35.54 -18.05 2.27
C PRO A 313 -34.96 -16.72 2.76
N GLU A 314 -35.83 -15.84 3.26
CA GLU A 314 -35.45 -14.56 3.87
C GLU A 314 -34.75 -14.77 5.21
N LYS A 315 -35.27 -15.68 6.06
CA LYS A 315 -34.89 -15.90 7.46
C LYS A 315 -34.52 -17.34 7.75
#